data_AF-A0A3B0RTM3-F1
#
_entry.id   AF-A0A3B0RTM3-F1
#
_cell.length_a   1.000
_cell.length_b   1.000
_cell.length_c   1.000
_cell.angle_alpha   90.00
_cell.angle_beta   90.00
_cell.angle_gamma   90.00
#
_symmetry.space_group_name_H-M   'P 1'
#
loop_
_entity.id
_entity.type
_entity.pdbx_description
1 polymer ?
#
loop_
_entity_poly.entity_id
_entity_poly.type
_entity_poly.pdbx_seq_one_letter_code
_entity_poly.pdbx_strand_id
1 'polypeptide(L)' 'MSVSLHQQARVGAYVVKQTLMGRKKYPLVLFLEPLFRCNLACPGCGKIDYPAPI' A
#
# COMPACT_ATOMS: atom_id res chain seq x y z
N MET A 1 11.48 -3.42 3.37
CA MET A 1 10.26 -2.63 3.67
C MET A 1 9.66 -2.22 2.34
N SER A 2 8.55 -2.84 1.98
CA SER A 2 7.92 -2.68 0.67
C SER A 2 7.26 -1.29 0.52
N VAL A 3 7.07 -0.59 1.64
CA VAL A 3 6.71 0.83 1.73
C VAL A 3 7.72 1.55 2.61
N SER A 4 8.19 2.71 2.15
CA SER A 4 9.27 3.46 2.80
C SER A 4 8.88 4.02 4.18
N LEU A 5 9.87 4.21 5.07
CA LEU A 5 9.70 4.86 6.38
C LEU A 5 9.09 6.26 6.26
N HIS A 6 9.47 6.99 5.22
CA HIS A 6 8.94 8.32 4.94
C HIS A 6 7.46 8.30 4.57
N GLN A 7 7.00 7.34 3.76
CA GLN A 7 5.58 7.19 3.43
C GLN A 7 4.76 6.89 4.69
N GLN A 8 5.29 6.07 5.59
CA GLN A 8 4.64 5.74 6.86
C GLN A 8 4.55 6.96 7.77
N ALA A 9 5.64 7.72 7.89
CA ALA A 9 5.66 8.96 8.67
C ALA A 9 4.64 9.97 8.15
N ARG A 10 4.48 10.09 6.82
CA ARG A 10 3.55 11.04 6.20
C ARG A 10 2.09 10.65 6.39
N VAL A 11 1.75 9.38 6.20
CA VAL A 11 0.40 8.87 6.46
C VAL A 11 0.07 8.99 7.94
N GLY A 12 1.01 8.63 8.83
CA GLY A 12 0.87 8.76 10.28
C GLY A 12 0.63 10.21 10.71
N ALA A 13 1.43 11.15 10.21
CA ALA A 13 1.26 12.58 10.50
C ALA A 13 -0.11 13.10 10.04
N TYR A 14 -0.59 12.66 8.87
CA TYR A 14 -1.90 13.05 8.35
C TYR A 14 -3.03 12.53 9.25
N VAL A 15 -3.00 11.26 9.65
CA VAL A 15 -4.02 10.65 10.53
C VAL A 15 -4.05 11.32 11.91
N VAL A 16 -2.87 11.56 12.50
CA VAL A 16 -2.74 12.27 13.78
C VAL A 16 -3.33 13.68 13.67
N LYS A 17 -3.01 14.41 12.60
CA LYS A 17 -3.56 15.74 12.35
C LYS A 17 -5.08 15.74 12.23
N GLN A 18 -5.68 14.85 11.45
CA GLN A 18 -7.15 14.80 11.30
C GLN A 18 -7.84 14.46 12.63
N THR A 19 -7.22 13.60 13.44
CA THR A 19 -7.73 13.19 14.76
C THR A 19 -7.67 14.32 15.77
N LEU A 20 -6.55 15.05 15.83
CA LEU A 20 -6.39 16.23 16.69
C LEU A 20 -7.33 17.37 16.29
N MET A 21 -7.64 17.51 15.00
CA MET A 21 -8.63 18.47 14.50
C MET A 21 -10.09 18.05 14.78
N GLY A 22 -10.33 16.95 15.49
CA GLY A 22 -11.67 16.49 15.87
C GLY A 22 -12.52 15.99 14.70
N ARG A 23 -11.93 15.76 13.52
CA ARG A 23 -12.69 15.34 12.33
C ARG A 23 -13.10 13.87 12.47
N LYS A 24 -14.40 13.65 12.62
CA LYS A 24 -14.98 12.30 12.80
C LYS A 24 -14.95 11.44 11.53
N LYS A 25 -14.86 12.06 10.35
CA LYS A 25 -14.75 11.40 9.04
C LYS A 25 -13.74 12.16 8.20
N TYR A 26 -12.70 11.48 7.72
CA TYR A 26 -11.71 12.02 6.82
C TYR A 26 -11.30 10.97 5.79
N PRO A 27 -11.02 11.37 4.54
CA PRO A 27 -10.63 10.43 3.51
C PRO A 27 -9.25 9.87 3.84
N LEU A 28 -9.16 8.54 3.88
CA LEU A 28 -7.92 7.78 3.97
C LEU A 28 -8.06 6.58 3.05
N VAL A 29 -7.43 6.64 1.87
CA VAL A 29 -7.38 5.53 0.92
C VAL A 29 -5.92 5.16 0.74
N LEU A 30 -5.53 3.98 1.21
CA LEU A 30 -4.19 3.45 1.05
C LEU A 30 -4.28 2.02 0.52
N PHE A 31 -4.03 1.85 -0.76
CA PHE A 31 -3.86 0.54 -1.40
C PHE A 31 -2.37 0.33 -1.64
N LEU A 32 -1.79 -0.69 -1.01
CA LEU A 32 -0.38 -0.99 -1.12
C LEU A 32 -0.24 -2.42 -1.64
N GLU A 33 0.25 -2.54 -2.87
CA GLU A 33 0.65 -3.81 -3.47
C GLU A 33 2.16 -3.79 -3.76
N PRO A 34 2.99 -4.01 -2.75
CA PRO A 34 4.34 -3.47 -2.77
C PRO A 34 5.40 -4.51 -3.16
N LEU A 35 4.97 -5.72 -3.53
CA LEU A 35 5.84 -6.83 -3.88
C LEU A 35 5.62 -7.37 -5.29
N PHE A 36 4.45 -7.13 -5.90
CA PHE A 36 4.07 -7.56 -7.26
C PHE A 36 4.72 -8.87 -7.75
N ARG A 37 4.77 -9.88 -6.89
CA ARG A 37 5.38 -11.18 -7.16
C ARG A 37 4.34 -12.25 -6.84
N CYS A 38 4.13 -13.19 -7.76
CA CYS A 38 3.21 -14.30 -7.59
C CYS A 38 3.81 -15.56 -8.24
N ASN A 39 3.62 -16.72 -7.59
CA ASN A 39 4.12 -18.02 -8.04
C ASN A 39 2.99 -19.04 -8.34
N LEU A 40 1.71 -18.64 -8.26
CA LEU A 40 0.54 -19.50 -8.45
C LEU A 40 -0.24 -19.14 -9.71
N ALA A 41 -0.43 -20.11 -10.62
CA ALA A 41 -1.16 -20.02 -11.90
C ALA A 41 -2.68 -19.99 -11.77
N CYS A 42 -3.20 -18.98 -11.07
CA CYS A 42 -4.63 -18.77 -10.93
C CYS A 42 -5.26 -18.22 -12.22
N PRO A 43 -6.40 -18.77 -12.69
CA PRO A 43 -7.12 -18.23 -13.84
C PRO A 43 -7.60 -16.80 -13.51
N GLY A 44 -7.21 -15.84 -14.35
CA GLY A 44 -7.53 -14.42 -14.16
C GLY A 44 -6.51 -13.60 -13.36
N CYS A 45 -5.42 -14.20 -12.88
CA CYS A 45 -4.33 -13.46 -12.22
C CYS A 45 -3.14 -13.25 -13.17
N GLY A 46 -2.93 -12.01 -13.63
CA GLY A 46 -1.83 -11.67 -14.55
C GLY A 46 -0.44 -11.50 -13.91
N LYS A 47 -0.24 -11.89 -12.64
CA LYS A 47 1.04 -11.63 -11.92
C LYS A 47 2.18 -12.59 -12.29
N ILE A 48 1.89 -13.65 -13.04
CA ILE A 48 2.84 -14.74 -13.36
C ILE A 48 3.44 -14.58 -14.74
N ASP A 49 2.75 -13.84 -15.61
CA ASP A 49 3.26 -13.46 -16.91
C ASP A 49 4.52 -12.57 -16.81
N TYR A 50 4.88 -12.15 -15.58
CA TYR A 50 6.04 -11.33 -15.24
C TYR A 50 7.02 -12.07 -14.30
N PRO A 51 7.74 -13.10 -14.79
CA PRO A 51 8.77 -13.77 -14.02
C PRO A 51 9.91 -12.81 -13.64
N ALA A 52 10.66 -13.12 -12.58
CA ALA A 52 11.85 -12.34 -12.25
C ALA A 52 12.89 -12.46 -13.37
N PRO A 53 13.48 -11.35 -13.84
CA PRO A 53 14.68 -11.45 -14.68
C PRO A 53 15.74 -12.21 -13.90
N ILE A 54 16.40 -13.15 -14.58
CA ILE A 54 17.49 -13.98 -14.05
C ILE A 54 18.71 -13.14 -13.65
#